data_AF-A0A7I8LBE3-F1
#
_entry.id   AF-A0A7I8LBE3-F1
#
_cell.length_a   1.000
_cell.length_b   1.000
_cell.length_c   1.000
_cell.angle_alpha   90.00
_cell.angle_beta   90.00
_cell.angle_gamma   90.00
#
_symmetry.space_group_name_H-M   'P 1'
#
loop_
_entity.id
_entity.type
_entity.pdbx_description
1 polymer ?
#
loop_
_entity_poly.entity_id
_entity_poly.type
_entity_poly.pdbx_seq_one_letter_code
_entity_poly.pdbx_strand_id
1 'polypeptide(L)'
;MSDNLMEKVSAFGERLKIGGAEVSRKVSAGMSSMSFKMKELFQSQNQAEKIVEDATSETLEGPDWASNLEICDMINSEKVNSVELIRGIKKRIVLKDPRVQYLALVLLETCVKNCEKAFSEVAAERILDEMVKLIDDPQTVVGNRDKALMLIESWGESGNELRYLPVYEETYKSLKSRGIRFPGRDNESLAPIFTPPTSVPEGAAANAHVPQELLRDVPVQGLSSEQSKEALDVARNSIELLSTVLSSSPQQDVLKDDDLTTALVQQCRQSQYTVQRIIETAGDDEALLFEALNVNDEIQKVLSKHEELMAPAPAPPEPEPAMIPVAVEPEEGPRAGREEPLVRRPPGSRPRGQEDEDVLQDLDEMIFGKKGGGPSAADGQEPGKKDDLIKF
;
A
#
# COMPACT_ATOMS: atom_id res chain seq x y z
N MET A 1 -57.54 -81.76 -10.75
CA MET A 1 -56.19 -81.29 -10.35
C MET A 1 -55.61 -80.26 -11.31
N SER A 2 -56.17 -80.07 -12.51
CA SER A 2 -55.73 -79.13 -13.54
C SER A 2 -56.05 -77.65 -13.23
N ASP A 3 -57.18 -77.36 -12.59
CA ASP A 3 -57.61 -75.96 -12.36
C ASP A 3 -56.69 -75.20 -11.40
N ASN A 4 -56.10 -75.91 -10.44
CA ASN A 4 -55.18 -75.33 -9.45
C ASN A 4 -53.84 -74.89 -10.06
N LEU A 5 -53.44 -75.48 -11.20
CA LEU A 5 -52.20 -75.13 -11.89
C LEU A 5 -52.37 -73.89 -12.76
N MET A 6 -53.52 -73.78 -13.45
CA MET A 6 -53.82 -72.64 -14.31
C MET A 6 -54.00 -71.36 -13.48
N GLU A 7 -54.60 -71.47 -12.30
CA GLU A 7 -54.75 -70.38 -11.34
C GLU A 7 -53.39 -69.92 -10.77
N LYS A 8 -52.48 -70.86 -10.47
CA LYS A 8 -51.11 -70.55 -10.02
C LYS A 8 -50.27 -69.88 -11.09
N VAL A 9 -50.39 -70.30 -12.35
CA VAL A 9 -49.70 -69.67 -13.49
C VAL A 9 -50.25 -68.27 -13.74
N SER A 10 -51.57 -68.07 -13.64
CA SER A 10 -52.19 -66.74 -13.76
C SER A 10 -51.74 -65.80 -12.64
N ALA A 11 -51.76 -66.26 -11.38
CA ALA A 11 -51.30 -65.49 -10.22
C ALA A 11 -49.81 -65.13 -10.28
N PHE A 12 -48.97 -66.03 -10.82
CA PHE A 12 -47.55 -65.76 -11.04
C PHE A 12 -47.34 -64.73 -12.17
N GLY A 13 -48.13 -64.82 -13.25
CA GLY A 13 -48.14 -63.85 -14.34
C GLY A 13 -48.58 -62.46 -13.90
N GLU A 14 -49.62 -62.34 -13.07
CA GLU A 14 -50.06 -61.07 -12.49
C GLU A 14 -49.02 -60.46 -11.56
N ARG A 15 -48.39 -61.27 -10.70
CA ARG A 15 -47.27 -60.82 -9.84
C ARG A 15 -46.07 -60.32 -10.63
N LEU A 16 -45.70 -60.99 -11.73
CA LEU A 16 -44.64 -60.54 -12.64
C LEU A 16 -45.00 -59.24 -13.34
N LYS A 17 -46.27 -59.07 -13.74
CA LYS A 17 -46.77 -57.86 -14.40
C LYS A 17 -46.81 -56.65 -13.46
N ILE A 18 -47.18 -56.88 -12.20
CA ILE A 18 -47.14 -55.87 -11.13
C ILE A 18 -45.69 -55.49 -10.82
N GLY A 19 -44.79 -56.47 -10.67
CA GLY A 19 -43.35 -56.24 -10.44
C GLY A 19 -42.68 -55.48 -11.57
N GLY A 20 -42.97 -55.80 -12.84
CA GLY A 20 -42.44 -55.07 -14.00
C GLY A 20 -42.95 -53.63 -14.09
N ALA A 21 -44.23 -53.39 -13.77
CA ALA A 21 -44.80 -52.04 -13.77
C ALA A 21 -44.26 -51.17 -12.62
N GLU A 22 -43.96 -51.77 -11.46
CA GLU A 22 -43.36 -51.07 -10.31
C GLU A 22 -41.88 -50.74 -10.56
N VAL A 23 -41.11 -51.68 -11.12
CA VAL A 23 -39.71 -51.44 -11.52
C VAL A 23 -39.64 -50.37 -12.61
N SER A 24 -40.52 -50.42 -13.62
CA SER A 24 -40.58 -49.39 -14.66
C SER A 24 -40.94 -48.00 -14.10
N ARG A 25 -41.85 -47.93 -13.12
CA ARG A 25 -42.17 -46.66 -12.43
C ARG A 25 -40.99 -46.13 -11.62
N LYS A 26 -40.26 -46.99 -10.90
CA LYS A 26 -39.07 -46.59 -10.13
C LYS A 26 -37.92 -46.13 -11.04
N VAL A 27 -37.68 -46.81 -12.16
CA VAL A 27 -36.69 -46.40 -13.17
C VAL A 27 -37.07 -45.07 -13.81
N SER A 28 -38.35 -44.89 -14.19
CA SER A 28 -38.85 -43.64 -14.75
C SER A 28 -38.77 -42.47 -13.75
N ALA A 29 -39.15 -42.69 -12.48
CA ALA A 29 -39.01 -41.68 -11.43
C ALA A 29 -37.54 -41.31 -11.16
N GLY A 30 -36.63 -42.29 -11.19
CA GLY A 30 -35.18 -42.06 -11.07
C GLY A 30 -34.62 -41.22 -12.23
N MET A 31 -35.03 -41.52 -13.47
CA MET A 31 -34.64 -40.75 -14.66
C MET A 31 -35.22 -39.33 -14.64
N SER A 32 -36.48 -39.16 -14.24
CA SER A 32 -37.11 -37.83 -14.12
C SER A 32 -36.46 -36.98 -13.03
N SER A 33 -36.10 -37.57 -11.88
CA SER A 33 -35.37 -36.87 -10.82
C SER A 33 -33.97 -36.44 -11.27
N MET A 34 -33.27 -37.31 -11.99
CA MET A 34 -31.96 -36.98 -12.56
C MET A 34 -32.06 -35.90 -13.64
N SER A 35 -33.07 -35.96 -14.51
CA SER A 35 -33.32 -34.93 -15.51
C SER A 35 -33.68 -33.58 -14.89
N PHE A 36 -34.45 -33.58 -13.80
CA PHE A 36 -34.80 -32.36 -13.06
C PHE A 36 -33.55 -31.76 -12.40
N LYS A 37 -32.77 -32.57 -11.68
CA LYS A 37 -31.49 -32.14 -11.09
C LYS A 37 -30.51 -31.63 -12.15
N MET A 38 -30.43 -32.29 -13.31
CA MET A 38 -29.57 -31.84 -14.40
C MET A 38 -30.05 -30.50 -14.96
N LYS A 39 -31.36 -30.31 -15.17
CA LYS A 39 -31.91 -29.03 -15.61
C LYS A 39 -31.64 -27.92 -14.59
N GLU A 40 -31.77 -28.20 -13.30
CA GLU A 40 -31.50 -27.27 -12.21
C GLU A 40 -30.02 -26.87 -12.18
N LEU A 41 -29.10 -27.83 -12.28
CA LEU A 41 -27.65 -27.57 -12.35
C LEU A 41 -27.27 -26.73 -13.58
N PHE A 42 -27.85 -27.04 -14.75
CA PHE A 42 -27.60 -26.26 -15.96
C PHE A 42 -28.18 -24.85 -15.87
N GLN A 43 -29.35 -24.68 -15.25
CA GLN A 43 -29.94 -23.35 -15.03
C GLN A 43 -29.13 -22.53 -14.03
N SER A 44 -28.70 -23.13 -12.91
CA SER A 44 -27.88 -22.44 -11.92
C SER A 44 -26.52 -22.03 -12.46
N GLN A 45 -25.90 -22.90 -13.27
CA GLN A 45 -24.61 -22.59 -13.91
C GLN A 45 -24.74 -21.42 -14.90
N ASN A 46 -25.80 -21.42 -15.71
CA ASN A 46 -26.05 -20.33 -16.67
C ASN A 46 -26.36 -18.99 -15.96
N GLN A 47 -27.07 -19.04 -14.82
CA GLN A 47 -27.35 -17.85 -14.02
C GLN A 47 -26.07 -17.26 -13.39
N ALA A 48 -25.23 -18.10 -12.77
CA ALA A 48 -23.99 -17.64 -12.15
C ALA A 48 -23.03 -17.03 -13.18
N GLU A 49 -22.87 -17.68 -14.34
CA GLU A 49 -22.04 -17.17 -15.43
C GLU A 49 -22.51 -15.79 -15.90
N LYS A 50 -23.81 -15.63 -16.14
CA LYS A 50 -24.37 -14.34 -16.56
C LYS A 50 -24.14 -13.23 -15.52
N ILE A 51 -24.38 -13.50 -14.24
CA ILE A 51 -24.15 -12.53 -13.17
C ILE A 51 -22.70 -12.05 -13.17
N VAL A 52 -21.75 -12.97 -13.32
CA VAL A 52 -20.33 -12.65 -13.37
C VAL A 52 -19.97 -11.87 -14.64
N GLU A 53 -20.54 -12.25 -15.80
CA GLU A 53 -20.33 -11.53 -17.06
C GLU A 53 -20.81 -10.08 -16.98
N ASP A 54 -21.99 -9.86 -16.40
CA ASP A 54 -22.57 -8.53 -16.22
C ASP A 54 -21.69 -7.67 -15.28
N ALA A 55 -21.27 -8.22 -14.13
CA ALA A 55 -20.42 -7.52 -13.16
C ALA A 55 -18.97 -7.27 -13.64
N THR A 56 -18.54 -7.98 -14.69
CA THR A 56 -17.20 -7.87 -15.27
C THR A 56 -17.24 -7.50 -16.75
N SER A 57 -18.28 -6.79 -17.18
CA SER A 57 -18.42 -6.36 -18.57
C SER A 57 -17.28 -5.41 -18.98
N GLU A 58 -16.79 -5.57 -20.21
CA GLU A 58 -15.79 -4.68 -20.81
C GLU A 58 -16.27 -3.23 -20.94
N THR A 59 -17.59 -3.01 -20.92
CA THR A 59 -18.22 -1.69 -21.04
C THR A 59 -18.23 -0.88 -19.74
N LEU A 60 -17.91 -1.49 -18.60
CA LEU A 60 -17.89 -0.78 -17.32
C LEU A 60 -16.68 0.15 -17.24
N GLU A 61 -16.80 1.30 -16.57
CA GLU A 61 -15.69 2.26 -16.34
C GLU A 61 -14.88 1.99 -15.08
N GLY A 62 -15.49 1.35 -14.07
CA GLY A 62 -14.84 0.85 -12.85
C GLY A 62 -15.51 -0.43 -12.34
N PRO A 63 -15.05 -0.98 -11.20
CA PRO A 63 -15.81 -1.96 -10.44
C PRO A 63 -17.16 -1.38 -10.04
N ASP A 64 -18.24 -2.09 -10.32
CA ASP A 64 -19.56 -1.77 -9.78
C ASP A 64 -19.69 -2.38 -8.39
N TRP A 65 -19.40 -1.57 -7.37
CA TRP A 65 -19.45 -2.00 -5.98
C TRP A 65 -20.83 -2.42 -5.53
N ALA A 66 -21.89 -1.80 -6.07
CA ALA A 66 -23.26 -2.19 -5.72
C ALA A 66 -23.55 -3.60 -6.23
N SER A 67 -23.25 -3.87 -7.51
CA SER A 67 -23.40 -5.21 -8.09
C SER A 67 -22.50 -6.25 -7.40
N ASN A 68 -21.24 -5.90 -7.08
CA ASN A 68 -20.32 -6.83 -6.42
C ASN A 68 -20.79 -7.21 -5.01
N LEU A 69 -21.30 -6.25 -4.23
CA LEU A 69 -21.83 -6.53 -2.89
C LEU A 69 -23.14 -7.31 -2.94
N GLU A 70 -24.01 -7.00 -3.91
CA GLU A 70 -25.23 -7.81 -4.14
C GLU A 70 -24.87 -9.27 -4.47
N ILE A 71 -23.82 -9.52 -5.26
CA ILE A 71 -23.34 -10.88 -5.54
C ILE A 71 -22.90 -11.58 -4.24
N CYS A 72 -22.18 -10.90 -3.35
CA CYS A 72 -21.81 -11.44 -2.05
C CYS A 72 -23.05 -11.80 -1.20
N ASP A 73 -24.06 -10.94 -1.19
CA ASP A 73 -25.33 -11.21 -0.49
C ASP A 73 -26.06 -12.40 -1.10
N MET A 74 -26.06 -12.56 -2.42
CA MET A 74 -26.63 -13.73 -3.10
C MET A 74 -25.90 -15.02 -2.74
N ILE A 75 -24.57 -14.99 -2.60
CA ILE A 75 -23.76 -16.13 -2.13
C ILE A 75 -24.12 -16.46 -0.67
N ASN A 76 -24.10 -15.45 0.20
CA ASN A 76 -24.31 -15.63 1.64
C ASN A 76 -25.74 -16.06 1.99
N SER A 77 -26.73 -15.64 1.19
CA SER A 77 -28.12 -16.10 1.29
C SER A 77 -28.41 -17.38 0.50
N GLU A 78 -27.37 -18.04 -0.06
CA GLU A 78 -27.44 -19.28 -0.84
C GLU A 78 -28.43 -19.21 -2.04
N LYS A 79 -28.73 -18.01 -2.53
CA LYS A 79 -29.56 -17.79 -3.73
C LYS A 79 -28.82 -18.20 -5.00
N VAL A 80 -27.49 -18.16 -4.96
CA VAL A 80 -26.61 -18.60 -6.05
C VAL A 80 -25.53 -19.50 -5.48
N ASN A 81 -25.14 -20.51 -6.26
CA ASN A 81 -24.07 -21.42 -5.88
C ASN A 81 -22.70 -20.71 -5.92
N SER A 82 -21.99 -20.69 -4.79
CA SER A 82 -20.68 -20.06 -4.66
C SER A 82 -19.63 -20.66 -5.60
N VAL A 83 -19.64 -21.98 -5.79
CA VAL A 83 -18.67 -22.69 -6.65
C VAL A 83 -18.84 -22.25 -8.10
N GLU A 84 -20.09 -22.20 -8.59
CA GLU A 84 -20.39 -21.77 -9.95
C GLU A 84 -20.00 -20.30 -10.18
N LEU A 85 -20.22 -19.41 -9.22
CA LEU A 85 -19.78 -18.01 -9.31
C LEU A 85 -18.26 -17.89 -9.35
N ILE A 86 -17.55 -18.57 -8.44
CA ILE A 86 -16.08 -18.56 -8.38
C ILE A 86 -15.49 -19.15 -9.67
N ARG A 87 -16.10 -20.20 -10.23
CA ARG A 87 -15.72 -20.75 -11.53
C ARG A 87 -16.00 -19.78 -12.68
N GLY A 88 -17.12 -19.05 -12.64
CA GLY A 88 -17.41 -17.95 -13.55
C GLY A 88 -16.31 -16.89 -13.51
N ILE A 89 -15.92 -16.44 -12.31
CA ILE A 89 -14.87 -15.44 -12.11
C ILE A 89 -13.53 -15.94 -12.68
N LYS A 90 -13.18 -17.20 -12.44
CA LYS A 90 -11.99 -17.84 -13.04
C LYS A 90 -12.01 -17.73 -14.56
N LYS A 91 -13.14 -18.04 -15.21
CA LYS A 91 -13.26 -17.92 -16.68
C LYS A 91 -12.97 -16.50 -17.15
N ARG A 92 -13.45 -15.49 -16.42
CA ARG A 92 -13.20 -14.07 -16.74
C ARG A 92 -11.73 -13.66 -16.53
N ILE A 93 -11.06 -14.16 -15.49
CA ILE A 93 -9.61 -13.92 -15.28
C ILE A 93 -8.77 -14.46 -16.45
N VAL A 94 -9.17 -15.61 -17.01
CA VAL A 94 -8.49 -16.24 -18.15
C VAL A 94 -8.74 -15.50 -19.47
N LEU A 95 -9.76 -14.64 -19.54
CA LEU A 95 -9.95 -13.76 -20.70
C LEU A 95 -8.79 -12.76 -20.76
N LYS A 96 -8.17 -12.65 -21.93
CA LYS A 96 -7.03 -11.74 -22.16
C LYS A 96 -7.45 -10.28 -22.32
N ASP A 97 -8.73 -9.97 -22.18
CA ASP A 97 -9.19 -8.59 -22.14
C ASP A 97 -8.75 -7.94 -20.81
N PRO A 98 -7.94 -6.88 -20.84
CA PRO A 98 -7.39 -6.30 -19.62
C PRO A 98 -8.45 -5.77 -18.65
N ARG A 99 -9.56 -5.24 -19.19
CA ARG A 99 -10.63 -4.63 -18.41
C ARG A 99 -11.41 -5.69 -17.66
N VAL A 100 -11.87 -6.70 -18.40
CA VAL A 100 -12.60 -7.86 -17.84
C VAL A 100 -11.75 -8.58 -16.80
N GLN A 101 -10.47 -8.82 -17.10
CA GLN A 101 -9.56 -9.50 -16.18
C GLN A 101 -9.36 -8.72 -14.89
N TYR A 102 -9.18 -7.40 -14.95
CA TYR A 102 -9.05 -6.55 -13.76
C TYR A 102 -10.31 -6.57 -12.91
N LEU A 103 -11.49 -6.38 -13.53
CA LEU A 103 -12.78 -6.40 -12.85
C LEU A 103 -13.04 -7.76 -12.20
N ALA A 104 -12.67 -8.86 -12.85
CA ALA A 104 -12.78 -10.20 -12.30
C ALA A 104 -11.88 -10.40 -11.07
N LEU A 105 -10.65 -9.87 -11.08
CA LEU A 105 -9.76 -9.90 -9.90
C LEU A 105 -10.33 -9.08 -8.73
N VAL A 106 -10.97 -7.93 -9.01
CA VAL A 106 -11.64 -7.11 -7.98
C VAL A 106 -12.89 -7.79 -7.43
N LEU A 107 -13.70 -8.41 -8.30
CA LEU A 107 -14.86 -9.19 -7.87
C LEU A 107 -14.43 -10.39 -7.01
N LEU A 108 -13.37 -11.11 -7.42
CA LEU A 108 -12.79 -12.21 -6.65
C LEU A 108 -12.38 -11.75 -5.25
N GLU A 109 -11.65 -10.62 -5.15
CA GLU A 109 -11.25 -10.02 -3.88
C GLU A 109 -12.46 -9.70 -3.00
N THR A 110 -13.51 -9.15 -3.61
CA THR A 110 -14.73 -8.79 -2.89
C THR A 110 -15.42 -10.04 -2.34
N CYS A 111 -15.53 -11.11 -3.12
CA CYS A 111 -16.10 -12.37 -2.66
C CYS A 111 -15.29 -13.00 -1.53
N VAL A 112 -13.95 -13.03 -1.60
CA VAL A 112 -13.14 -13.62 -0.52
C VAL A 112 -13.20 -12.84 0.78
N LYS A 113 -13.41 -11.51 0.72
CA LYS A 113 -13.56 -10.66 1.91
C LYS A 113 -14.93 -10.80 2.58
N ASN A 114 -15.97 -11.15 1.83
CA ASN A 114 -17.36 -11.08 2.31
C ASN A 114 -18.08 -12.43 2.39
N CYS A 115 -17.49 -13.51 1.86
CA CYS A 115 -18.11 -14.83 1.82
C CYS A 115 -17.20 -15.88 2.46
N GLU A 116 -17.61 -16.47 3.58
CA GLU A 116 -16.81 -17.43 4.37
C GLU A 116 -16.27 -18.61 3.53
N LYS A 117 -17.09 -19.14 2.62
CA LYS A 117 -16.74 -20.30 1.78
C LYS A 117 -15.77 -19.95 0.64
N ALA A 118 -15.61 -18.67 0.30
CA ALA A 118 -14.92 -18.27 -0.92
C ALA A 118 -13.46 -18.73 -0.96
N PHE A 119 -12.70 -18.66 0.14
CA PHE A 119 -11.32 -19.17 0.18
C PHE A 119 -11.23 -20.66 -0.16
N SER A 120 -12.11 -21.49 0.40
CA SER A 120 -12.12 -22.92 0.05
C SER A 120 -12.47 -23.16 -1.42
N GLU A 121 -13.39 -22.40 -2.00
CA GLU A 121 -13.77 -22.53 -3.41
C GLU A 121 -12.66 -22.05 -4.36
N VAL A 122 -11.99 -20.95 -4.02
CA VAL A 122 -10.85 -20.41 -4.79
C VAL A 122 -9.70 -21.43 -4.85
N ALA A 123 -9.43 -22.10 -3.74
CA ALA A 123 -8.47 -23.21 -3.68
C ALA A 123 -8.93 -24.41 -4.50
N ALA A 124 -10.19 -24.84 -4.34
CA ALA A 124 -10.75 -26.00 -5.05
C ALA A 124 -10.78 -25.81 -6.58
N GLU A 125 -11.14 -24.60 -7.04
CA GLU A 125 -11.17 -24.24 -8.46
C GLU A 125 -9.78 -23.91 -9.02
N ARG A 126 -8.72 -24.00 -8.21
CA ARG A 126 -7.31 -23.77 -8.60
C ARG A 126 -7.09 -22.40 -9.25
N ILE A 127 -7.71 -21.36 -8.70
CA ILE A 127 -7.61 -20.00 -9.26
C ILE A 127 -6.19 -19.44 -9.11
N LEU A 128 -5.49 -19.78 -8.02
CA LEU A 128 -4.09 -19.40 -7.82
C LEU A 128 -3.20 -19.83 -9.00
N ASP A 129 -3.43 -21.01 -9.59
CA ASP A 129 -2.67 -21.47 -10.75
C ASP A 129 -2.87 -20.54 -11.96
N GLU A 130 -4.10 -20.06 -12.20
CA GLU A 130 -4.39 -19.14 -13.29
C GLU A 130 -3.82 -17.73 -13.00
N MET A 131 -3.84 -17.29 -11.74
CA MET A 131 -3.20 -16.04 -11.33
C MET A 131 -1.68 -16.08 -11.52
N VAL A 132 -1.03 -17.22 -11.20
CA VAL A 132 0.41 -17.42 -11.46
C VAL A 132 0.69 -17.36 -12.96
N LYS A 133 -0.13 -18.01 -13.80
CA LYS A 133 0.02 -17.90 -15.27
C LYS A 133 -0.16 -16.47 -15.76
N LEU A 134 -1.12 -15.73 -15.20
CA LEU A 134 -1.36 -14.32 -15.51
C LEU A 134 -0.13 -13.47 -15.15
N ILE A 135 0.50 -13.73 -14.00
CA ILE A 135 1.72 -13.03 -13.57
C ILE A 135 2.89 -13.34 -14.51
N ASP A 136 3.01 -14.60 -14.91
CA ASP A 136 4.09 -15.12 -15.76
C ASP A 136 3.94 -14.72 -17.23
N ASP A 137 2.75 -14.38 -17.70
CA ASP A 137 2.51 -13.89 -19.07
C ASP A 137 3.08 -12.46 -19.22
N PRO A 138 4.13 -12.25 -20.06
CA PRO A 138 4.71 -10.93 -20.28
C PRO A 138 3.74 -9.95 -20.94
N GLN A 139 2.68 -10.43 -21.60
CA GLN A 139 1.67 -9.60 -22.25
C GLN A 139 0.61 -9.07 -21.28
N THR A 140 0.57 -9.58 -20.05
CA THR A 140 -0.37 -9.09 -19.05
C THR A 140 -0.09 -7.62 -18.70
N VAL A 141 -1.15 -6.81 -18.68
CA VAL A 141 -1.09 -5.40 -18.28
C VAL A 141 -0.61 -5.29 -16.84
N VAL A 142 0.30 -4.34 -16.59
CA VAL A 142 0.98 -4.16 -15.30
C VAL A 142 -0.01 -4.09 -14.13
N GLY A 143 -1.06 -3.26 -14.23
CA GLY A 143 -2.06 -3.14 -13.16
C GLY A 143 -2.80 -4.46 -12.83
N ASN A 144 -3.00 -5.36 -13.81
CA ASN A 144 -3.63 -6.65 -13.57
C ASN A 144 -2.66 -7.62 -12.89
N ARG A 145 -1.39 -7.60 -13.33
CA ARG A 145 -0.31 -8.37 -12.69
C ARG A 145 -0.13 -7.93 -11.25
N ASP A 146 -0.08 -6.63 -11.00
CA ASP A 146 0.07 -6.05 -9.66
C ASP A 146 -1.13 -6.40 -8.79
N LYS A 147 -2.35 -6.32 -9.33
CA LYS A 147 -3.55 -6.75 -8.61
C LYS A 147 -3.50 -8.21 -8.19
N ALA A 148 -3.10 -9.11 -9.09
CA ALA A 148 -2.95 -10.52 -8.77
C ALA A 148 -1.87 -10.76 -7.71
N LEU A 149 -0.73 -10.05 -7.80
CA LEU A 149 0.34 -10.12 -6.80
C LEU A 149 -0.13 -9.64 -5.43
N MET A 150 -0.82 -8.50 -5.35
CA MET A 150 -1.38 -7.98 -4.10
C MET A 150 -2.32 -8.98 -3.42
N LEU A 151 -3.17 -9.66 -4.20
CA LEU A 151 -4.07 -10.68 -3.67
C LEU A 151 -3.29 -11.88 -3.13
N ILE A 152 -2.34 -12.40 -3.90
CA ILE A 152 -1.52 -13.56 -3.48
C ILE A 152 -0.69 -13.22 -2.24
N GLU A 153 -0.14 -12.01 -2.15
CA GLU A 153 0.57 -11.55 -0.94
C GLU A 153 -0.36 -11.49 0.25
N SER A 154 -1.50 -10.79 0.13
CA SER A 154 -2.48 -10.66 1.21
C SER A 154 -2.92 -12.03 1.75
N TRP A 155 -3.25 -12.97 0.87
CA TRP A 155 -3.69 -14.30 1.26
C TRP A 155 -2.54 -15.18 1.78
N GLY A 156 -1.36 -15.07 1.19
CA GLY A 156 -0.17 -15.81 1.62
C GLY A 156 0.36 -15.37 2.99
N GLU A 157 0.16 -14.11 3.35
CA GLU A 157 0.54 -13.52 4.65
C GLU A 157 -0.55 -13.62 5.72
N SER A 158 -1.77 -14.07 5.37
CA SER A 158 -2.90 -14.22 6.30
C SER A 158 -2.61 -15.23 7.43
N GLY A 159 -1.51 -15.98 7.34
CA GLY A 159 -0.94 -16.77 8.44
C GLY A 159 -1.95 -17.74 9.04
N ASN A 160 -2.32 -17.51 10.31
CA ASN A 160 -3.16 -18.41 11.09
C ASN A 160 -4.55 -18.65 10.50
N GLU A 161 -5.13 -17.67 9.81
CA GLU A 161 -6.49 -17.72 9.28
C GLU A 161 -6.63 -18.74 8.15
N LEU A 162 -5.63 -18.83 7.27
CA LEU A 162 -5.64 -19.73 6.11
C LEU A 162 -4.72 -20.94 6.29
N ARG A 163 -4.30 -21.28 7.52
CA ARG A 163 -3.45 -22.46 7.80
C ARG A 163 -4.04 -23.79 7.29
N TYR A 164 -5.36 -23.89 7.19
CA TYR A 164 -6.04 -25.08 6.67
C TYR A 164 -6.04 -25.17 5.13
N LEU A 165 -5.61 -24.11 4.43
CA LEU A 165 -5.46 -24.03 2.98
C LEU A 165 -4.01 -23.64 2.65
N PRO A 166 -3.03 -24.56 2.81
CA PRO A 166 -1.61 -24.25 2.66
C PRO A 166 -1.22 -23.74 1.26
N VAL A 167 -2.05 -24.02 0.25
CA VAL A 167 -1.84 -23.59 -1.14
C VAL A 167 -1.63 -22.07 -1.29
N TYR A 168 -2.25 -21.24 -0.43
CA TYR A 168 -2.05 -19.78 -0.47
C TYR A 168 -0.63 -19.39 -0.05
N GLU A 169 -0.18 -19.87 1.11
CA GLU A 169 1.15 -19.61 1.64
C GLU A 169 2.23 -20.22 0.72
N GLU A 170 2.01 -21.44 0.21
CA GLU A 170 2.91 -22.12 -0.72
C GLU A 170 3.07 -21.35 -2.04
N THR A 171 1.97 -20.87 -2.62
CA THR A 171 1.99 -20.08 -3.85
C THR A 171 2.76 -18.78 -3.65
N TYR A 172 2.49 -18.07 -2.55
CA TYR A 172 3.19 -16.84 -2.20
C TYR A 172 4.71 -17.05 -2.04
N LYS A 173 5.10 -18.04 -1.23
CA LYS A 173 6.52 -18.38 -1.01
C LYS A 173 7.20 -18.84 -2.30
N SER A 174 6.50 -19.59 -3.15
CA SER A 174 7.00 -20.01 -4.45
C SER A 174 7.35 -18.81 -5.33
N LEU A 175 6.45 -17.83 -5.46
CA LEU A 175 6.72 -16.61 -6.23
C LEU A 175 7.86 -15.79 -5.64
N LYS A 176 7.92 -15.62 -4.31
CA LYS A 176 9.05 -14.97 -3.64
C LYS A 176 10.39 -15.68 -3.92
N SER A 177 10.42 -17.02 -3.87
CA SER A 177 11.62 -17.81 -4.13
C SER A 177 12.12 -17.69 -5.58
N ARG A 178 11.21 -17.39 -6.52
CA ARG A 178 11.53 -17.09 -7.92
C ARG A 178 12.07 -15.67 -8.14
N GLY A 179 12.16 -14.87 -7.08
CA GLY A 179 12.63 -13.48 -7.14
C GLY A 179 11.57 -12.48 -7.59
N ILE A 180 10.29 -12.88 -7.65
CA ILE A 180 9.20 -11.95 -7.98
C ILE A 180 9.06 -10.93 -6.85
N ARG A 181 9.09 -9.64 -7.23
CA ARG A 181 8.80 -8.55 -6.32
C ARG A 181 7.30 -8.35 -6.26
N PHE A 182 6.78 -8.39 -5.04
CA PHE A 182 5.41 -7.99 -4.79
C PHE A 182 5.36 -6.46 -4.75
N PRO A 183 4.33 -5.84 -5.32
CA PRO A 183 4.05 -4.43 -5.10
C PRO A 183 3.72 -4.32 -3.61
N GLY A 184 4.73 -3.97 -2.81
CA GLY A 184 4.54 -3.72 -1.39
C GLY A 184 3.44 -2.68 -1.23
N ARG A 185 2.80 -2.62 -0.05
CA ARG A 185 1.79 -1.61 0.27
C ARG A 185 2.43 -0.21 0.20
N ASP A 186 2.56 0.34 -0.99
CA ASP A 186 3.11 1.65 -1.24
C ASP A 186 2.07 2.68 -0.84
N ASN A 187 2.35 3.25 0.33
CA ASN A 187 1.74 4.43 0.93
C ASN A 187 1.88 5.71 0.06
N GLU A 188 2.14 5.55 -1.25
CA GLU A 188 2.53 6.59 -2.19
C GLU A 188 1.51 6.75 -3.34
N SER A 189 0.49 5.88 -3.42
CA SER A 189 -0.68 6.06 -4.29
C SER A 189 -1.78 6.92 -3.65
N LEU A 190 -1.45 7.75 -2.65
CA LEU A 190 -2.26 8.87 -2.20
C LEU A 190 -1.70 10.16 -2.82
N ALA A 191 -1.83 10.30 -4.14
CA ALA A 191 -1.67 11.62 -4.74
C ALA A 191 -2.74 12.55 -4.12
N PRO A 192 -2.37 13.72 -3.55
CA PRO A 192 -3.35 14.62 -2.96
C PRO A 192 -4.34 15.07 -4.03
N ILE A 193 -5.63 14.75 -3.84
CA ILE A 193 -6.71 15.32 -4.64
C ILE A 193 -6.80 16.81 -4.27
N PHE A 194 -6.22 17.67 -5.10
CA PHE A 194 -6.49 19.11 -5.05
C PHE A 194 -7.89 19.39 -5.63
N THR A 195 -8.93 19.22 -4.81
CA THR A 195 -10.24 19.83 -5.11
C THR A 195 -10.22 21.29 -4.67
N PRO A 196 -10.44 22.27 -5.58
CA PRO A 196 -10.60 23.66 -5.18
C PRO A 196 -11.90 23.86 -4.37
N PRO A 197 -11.96 24.87 -3.49
CA PRO A 197 -13.11 25.07 -2.60
C PRO A 197 -14.37 25.44 -3.39
N THR A 198 -15.45 24.68 -3.15
CA THR A 198 -16.78 24.95 -3.67
C THR A 198 -17.36 26.22 -3.04
N SER A 199 -17.50 27.28 -3.83
CA SER A 199 -18.26 28.47 -3.47
C SER A 199 -19.69 28.34 -3.99
N VAL A 200 -20.65 28.02 -3.13
CA VAL A 200 -22.07 28.36 -3.33
C VAL A 200 -22.76 28.67 -2.00
N PRO A 201 -23.53 29.77 -1.91
CA PRO A 201 -24.14 30.22 -0.67
C PRO A 201 -25.44 29.49 -0.34
N GLU A 202 -25.69 29.42 0.96
CA GLU A 202 -26.85 28.86 1.65
C GLU A 202 -28.16 29.61 1.30
N GLY A 203 -29.20 28.86 0.92
CA GLY A 203 -30.55 29.43 0.75
C GLY A 203 -31.57 28.57 0.02
N ALA A 204 -32.44 27.91 0.79
CA ALA A 204 -33.80 27.46 0.46
C ALA A 204 -33.99 26.25 -0.46
N ALA A 205 -34.45 25.11 0.09
CA ALA A 205 -35.88 24.86 0.28
C ALA A 205 -36.13 23.42 0.78
N ALA A 206 -36.74 23.38 1.96
CA ALA A 206 -37.58 22.39 2.60
C ALA A 206 -38.09 21.14 1.82
N ASN A 207 -38.15 20.05 2.60
CA ASN A 207 -39.07 18.90 2.56
C ASN A 207 -38.68 17.67 1.72
N ALA A 208 -37.92 16.78 2.35
CA ALA A 208 -38.27 15.36 2.42
C ALA A 208 -37.73 14.75 3.72
N HIS A 209 -38.64 14.37 4.61
CA HIS A 209 -38.36 13.59 5.81
C HIS A 209 -38.12 12.14 5.38
N VAL A 210 -36.89 11.64 5.56
CA VAL A 210 -36.55 10.22 5.43
C VAL A 210 -35.83 9.82 6.73
N PRO A 211 -36.26 8.76 7.44
CA PRO A 211 -35.68 8.38 8.72
C PRO A 211 -34.20 8.04 8.59
N GLN A 212 -33.41 8.76 9.35
CA GLN A 212 -31.99 8.59 9.56
C GLN A 212 -31.76 7.44 10.54
N GLU A 213 -31.88 6.19 10.09
CA GLU A 213 -31.37 4.99 10.81
C GLU A 213 -31.19 3.85 9.81
N LEU A 214 -29.97 3.63 9.30
CA LEU A 214 -29.45 2.32 8.81
C LEU A 214 -28.05 2.35 8.15
N LEU A 215 -27.21 3.37 8.35
CA LEU A 215 -25.86 3.44 7.74
C LEU A 215 -24.70 3.38 8.74
N ARG A 216 -24.79 2.54 9.77
CA ARG A 216 -23.61 2.12 10.53
C ARG A 216 -23.74 0.67 10.96
N ASP A 217 -23.12 -0.21 10.18
CA ASP A 217 -22.19 -1.23 10.70
C ASP A 217 -21.72 -2.12 9.55
N VAL A 218 -20.63 -1.68 8.89
CA VAL A 218 -19.70 -2.63 8.27
C VAL A 218 -18.49 -2.64 9.21
N PRO A 219 -18.24 -3.73 9.96
CA PRO A 219 -17.04 -3.81 10.77
C PRO A 219 -15.86 -4.00 9.81
N VAL A 220 -15.23 -2.89 9.42
CA VAL A 220 -13.78 -2.89 9.30
C VAL A 220 -13.31 -3.47 10.62
N GLN A 221 -12.57 -4.59 10.62
CA GLN A 221 -12.00 -5.12 11.85
C GLN A 221 -11.05 -4.05 12.43
N GLY A 222 -11.63 -3.17 13.25
CA GLY A 222 -10.92 -2.23 14.07
C GLY A 222 -10.08 -2.99 15.07
N LEU A 223 -8.99 -2.37 15.51
CA LEU A 223 -8.27 -2.86 16.67
C LEU A 223 -9.28 -2.99 17.83
N SER A 224 -9.20 -4.08 18.60
CA SER A 224 -10.05 -4.19 19.80
C SER A 224 -9.79 -2.99 20.73
N SER A 225 -10.73 -2.68 21.63
CA SER A 225 -10.55 -1.59 22.61
C SER A 225 -9.26 -1.77 23.43
N GLU A 226 -8.93 -3.01 23.80
CA GLU A 226 -7.68 -3.33 24.50
C GLU A 226 -6.44 -3.12 23.61
N GLN A 227 -6.49 -3.54 22.34
CA GLN A 227 -5.39 -3.35 21.39
C GLN A 227 -5.15 -1.88 21.06
N SER A 228 -6.22 -1.08 20.97
CA SER A 228 -6.12 0.36 20.74
C SER A 228 -5.46 1.07 21.92
N LYS A 229 -5.81 0.66 23.14
CA LYS A 229 -5.20 1.18 24.36
C LYS A 229 -3.72 0.81 24.48
N GLU A 230 -3.38 -0.44 24.24
CA GLU A 230 -1.97 -0.90 24.23
C GLU A 230 -1.15 -0.14 23.18
N ALA A 231 -1.70 0.08 21.98
CA ALA A 231 -1.02 0.85 20.94
C ALA A 231 -0.78 2.31 21.34
N LEU A 232 -1.74 2.95 22.03
CA LEU A 232 -1.59 4.31 22.56
C LEU A 232 -0.55 4.36 23.70
N ASP A 233 -0.50 3.35 24.55
CA ASP A 233 0.51 3.25 25.61
C ASP A 233 1.92 3.07 25.04
N VAL A 234 2.09 2.21 24.03
CA VAL A 234 3.37 2.02 23.32
C VAL A 234 3.80 3.31 22.64
N ALA A 235 2.87 4.03 22.00
CA ALA A 235 3.14 5.31 21.37
C ALA A 235 3.65 6.33 22.39
N ARG A 236 2.99 6.46 23.54
CA ARG A 236 3.40 7.38 24.62
C ARG A 236 4.79 7.05 25.17
N ASN A 237 5.07 5.77 25.40
CA ASN A 237 6.37 5.33 25.86
C ASN A 237 7.47 5.68 24.83
N SER A 238 7.19 5.47 23.55
CA SER A 238 8.12 5.79 22.46
C SER A 238 8.40 7.29 22.36
N ILE A 239 7.36 8.13 22.48
CA ILE A 239 7.47 9.59 22.53
C ILE A 239 8.33 10.03 23.72
N GLU A 240 8.10 9.48 24.90
CA GLU A 240 8.82 9.85 26.13
C GLU A 240 10.31 9.48 26.02
N LEU A 241 10.62 8.28 25.52
CA LEU A 241 12.00 7.82 25.34
C LEU A 241 12.73 8.67 24.30
N LEU A 242 12.11 8.90 23.12
CA LEU A 242 12.71 9.73 22.09
C LEU A 242 12.91 11.17 22.59
N SER A 243 11.91 11.76 23.25
CA SER A 243 12.02 13.11 23.81
C SER A 243 13.13 13.23 24.87
N THR A 244 13.29 12.19 25.71
CA THR A 244 14.37 12.11 26.72
C THR A 244 15.74 12.04 26.07
N VAL A 245 15.92 11.19 25.06
CA VAL A 245 17.17 11.07 24.30
C VAL A 245 17.51 12.39 23.59
N LEU A 246 16.53 12.99 22.91
CA LEU A 246 16.70 14.29 22.23
C LEU A 246 17.02 15.44 23.20
N SER A 247 16.54 15.38 24.44
CA SER A 247 16.76 16.42 25.44
C SER A 247 18.06 16.21 26.24
N SER A 248 18.61 14.99 26.24
CA SER A 248 19.82 14.63 26.98
C SER A 248 21.11 14.75 26.17
N SER A 249 21.00 14.83 24.83
CA SER A 249 22.15 14.86 23.91
C SER A 249 22.34 16.24 23.25
N PRO A 250 23.38 17.02 23.63
CA PRO A 250 23.63 18.36 23.10
C PRO A 250 24.38 18.39 21.76
N GLN A 251 24.79 17.25 21.20
CA GLN A 251 25.63 17.16 19.99
C GLN A 251 24.87 16.45 18.85
N GLN A 252 24.51 17.22 17.81
CA GLN A 252 23.77 16.72 16.63
C GLN A 252 24.48 15.58 15.90
N ASP A 253 25.82 15.55 15.91
CA ASP A 253 26.61 14.53 15.22
C ASP A 253 26.53 13.15 15.88
N VAL A 254 26.32 13.08 17.20
CA VAL A 254 26.19 11.80 17.93
C VAL A 254 24.81 11.18 17.70
N LEU A 255 23.79 12.01 17.48
CA LEU A 255 22.42 11.55 17.28
C LEU A 255 22.18 10.97 15.86
N LYS A 256 23.00 11.32 14.87
CA LYS A 256 22.91 10.80 13.49
C LYS A 256 23.33 9.33 13.37
N ASP A 257 24.31 8.92 14.18
CA ASP A 257 24.87 7.56 14.19
C ASP A 257 24.43 6.75 15.42
N ASP A 258 23.49 7.27 16.23
CA ASP A 258 22.95 6.53 17.36
C ASP A 258 21.85 5.56 16.91
N ASP A 259 22.21 4.27 16.88
CA ASP A 259 21.30 3.16 16.57
C ASP A 259 20.04 3.20 17.43
N LEU A 260 20.15 3.67 18.69
CA LEU A 260 19.02 3.80 19.61
C LEU A 260 18.06 4.91 19.18
N THR A 261 18.57 6.11 18.90
CA THR A 261 17.75 7.23 18.38
C THR A 261 17.06 6.86 17.08
N THR A 262 17.78 6.20 16.15
CA THR A 262 17.22 5.74 14.87
C THR A 262 16.10 4.72 15.06
N ALA A 263 16.28 3.74 15.96
CA ALA A 263 15.25 2.76 16.28
C ALA A 263 14.02 3.39 16.94
N LEU A 264 14.21 4.36 17.84
CA LEU A 264 13.11 5.09 18.49
C LEU A 264 12.32 5.95 17.50
N VAL A 265 12.99 6.61 16.55
CA VAL A 265 12.32 7.35 15.47
C VAL A 265 11.50 6.43 14.57
N GLN A 266 12.04 5.27 14.21
CA GLN A 266 11.29 4.26 13.44
C GLN A 266 10.07 3.76 14.23
N GLN A 267 10.21 3.51 15.53
CA GLN A 267 9.12 3.11 16.40
C GLN A 267 8.04 4.20 16.51
N CYS A 268 8.43 5.48 16.65
CA CYS A 268 7.48 6.61 16.63
C CYS A 268 6.71 6.70 15.30
N ARG A 269 7.36 6.48 14.16
CA ARG A 269 6.70 6.44 12.84
C ARG A 269 5.73 5.25 12.71
N GLN A 270 6.10 4.08 13.25
CA GLN A 270 5.22 2.92 13.28
C GLN A 270 4.00 3.13 14.20
N SER A 271 4.22 3.75 15.35
CA SER A 271 3.16 4.17 16.27
C SER A 271 2.25 5.21 15.61
N GLN A 272 2.78 6.16 14.86
CA GLN A 272 2.00 7.17 14.12
C GLN A 272 0.98 6.53 13.18
N TYR A 273 1.41 5.54 12.38
CA TYR A 273 0.52 4.81 11.49
C TYR A 273 -0.59 4.07 12.25
N THR A 274 -0.23 3.46 13.38
CA THR A 274 -1.18 2.72 14.21
C THR A 274 -2.21 3.65 14.86
N VAL A 275 -1.77 4.79 15.38
CA VAL A 275 -2.63 5.83 15.97
C VAL A 275 -3.54 6.45 14.91
N GLN A 276 -3.05 6.68 13.69
CA GLN A 276 -3.87 7.15 12.57
C GLN A 276 -5.01 6.19 12.25
N ARG A 277 -4.74 4.88 12.24
CA ARG A 277 -5.78 3.85 12.09
C ARG A 277 -6.79 3.85 13.24
N ILE A 278 -6.35 4.09 14.49
CA ILE A 278 -7.26 4.23 15.63
C ILE A 278 -8.18 5.45 15.43
N ILE A 279 -7.66 6.59 14.98
CA ILE A 279 -8.46 7.78 14.66
C ILE A 279 -9.51 7.48 13.60
N GLU A 280 -9.14 6.76 12.54
CA GLU A 280 -10.04 6.39 11.43
C GLU A 280 -11.11 5.36 11.82
N THR A 281 -10.86 4.57 12.87
CA THR A 281 -11.74 3.47 13.33
C THR A 281 -12.42 3.74 14.67
N ALA A 282 -12.14 4.86 15.35
CA ALA A 282 -12.71 5.21 16.66
C ALA A 282 -14.24 5.33 16.65
N GLY A 283 -14.85 5.57 15.48
CA GLY A 283 -16.30 5.61 15.31
C GLY A 283 -16.95 6.69 16.17
N ASP A 284 -17.70 6.29 17.19
CA ASP A 284 -18.40 7.17 18.15
C ASP A 284 -17.73 7.24 19.53
N ASP A 285 -16.58 6.60 19.71
CA ASP A 285 -15.80 6.70 20.95
C ASP A 285 -15.01 8.02 20.99
N GLU A 286 -15.67 9.09 21.43
CA GLU A 286 -15.08 10.43 21.55
C GLU A 286 -13.86 10.47 22.48
N ALA A 287 -13.84 9.64 23.53
CA ALA A 287 -12.75 9.60 24.49
C ALA A 287 -11.49 8.98 23.85
N LEU A 288 -11.65 7.86 23.14
CA LEU A 288 -10.58 7.22 22.39
C LEU A 288 -10.07 8.13 21.25
N LEU A 289 -10.98 8.79 20.53
CA LEU A 289 -10.62 9.71 19.46
C LEU A 289 -9.81 10.89 19.98
N PHE A 290 -10.26 11.53 21.06
CA PHE A 290 -9.53 12.63 21.70
C PHE A 290 -8.14 12.18 22.16
N GLU A 291 -8.06 11.00 22.76
CA GLU A 291 -6.79 10.42 23.21
C GLU A 291 -5.84 10.13 22.04
N ALA A 292 -6.34 9.54 20.96
CA ALA A 292 -5.55 9.21 19.78
C ALA A 292 -5.06 10.45 19.03
N LEU A 293 -5.91 11.48 18.89
CA LEU A 293 -5.52 12.76 18.31
C LEU A 293 -4.41 13.43 19.12
N ASN A 294 -4.55 13.49 20.44
CA ASN A 294 -3.52 14.08 21.32
C ASN A 294 -2.18 13.32 21.23
N VAL A 295 -2.22 11.98 21.15
CA VAL A 295 -1.01 11.18 20.95
C VAL A 295 -0.40 11.42 19.56
N ASN A 296 -1.20 11.57 18.51
CA ASN A 296 -0.71 11.87 17.16
C ASN A 296 0.02 13.22 17.12
N ASP A 297 -0.55 14.25 17.74
CA ASP A 297 0.06 15.58 17.82
C ASP A 297 1.41 15.55 18.53
N GLU A 298 1.52 14.81 19.65
CA GLU A 298 2.79 14.66 20.37
C GLU A 298 3.82 13.81 19.61
N ILE A 299 3.39 12.79 18.84
CA ILE A 299 4.28 12.04 17.93
C ILE A 299 4.85 12.98 16.85
N GLN A 300 3.99 13.77 16.21
CA GLN A 300 4.42 14.71 15.18
C GLN A 300 5.42 15.71 15.74
N LYS A 301 5.13 16.27 16.92
CA LYS A 301 6.00 17.23 17.59
C LYS A 301 7.38 16.66 17.94
N VAL A 302 7.46 15.43 18.45
CA VAL A 302 8.77 14.82 18.78
C VAL A 302 9.56 14.45 17.53
N LEU A 303 8.89 14.00 16.46
CA LEU A 303 9.52 13.73 15.17
C LEU A 303 10.04 15.01 14.50
N SER A 304 9.25 16.10 14.50
CA SER A 304 9.69 17.40 14.00
C SER A 304 10.89 17.92 14.78
N LYS A 305 10.90 17.79 16.12
CA LYS A 305 12.05 18.17 16.94
C LYS A 305 13.29 17.36 16.61
N HIS A 306 13.17 16.06 16.33
CA HIS A 306 14.28 15.25 15.85
C HIS A 306 14.77 15.75 14.48
N GLU A 307 13.87 16.00 13.53
CA GLU A 307 14.22 16.49 12.18
C GLU A 307 14.92 17.86 12.21
N GLU A 308 14.47 18.80 13.05
CA GLU A 308 15.12 20.09 13.28
C GLU A 308 16.54 19.96 13.85
N LEU A 309 16.76 18.97 14.72
CA LEU A 309 18.09 18.66 15.26
C LEU A 309 18.99 17.94 14.26
N MET A 310 18.42 17.27 13.25
CA MET A 310 19.18 16.62 12.17
C MET A 310 19.47 17.54 11.00
N ALA A 311 18.66 18.59 10.83
CA ALA A 311 18.78 19.56 9.75
C ALA A 311 20.11 20.35 9.88
N PRO A 312 20.89 20.49 8.79
CA PRO A 312 22.08 21.32 8.79
C PRO A 312 21.69 22.79 9.03
N ALA A 313 22.45 23.50 9.86
CA ALA A 313 22.24 24.92 10.12
C ALA A 313 22.20 25.72 8.79
N PRO A 314 21.28 26.71 8.65
CA PRO A 314 21.20 27.50 7.44
C PRO A 314 22.50 28.26 7.21
N ALA A 315 23.05 28.15 6.00
CA ALA A 315 24.23 28.90 5.58
C ALA A 315 23.96 30.41 5.74
N PRO A 316 24.94 31.20 6.22
CA PRO A 316 24.78 32.66 6.29
C PRO A 316 24.49 33.22 4.89
N PRO A 317 23.60 34.22 4.77
CA PRO A 317 23.25 34.78 3.48
C PRO A 317 24.49 35.37 2.79
N GLU A 318 24.70 34.98 1.53
CA GLU A 318 25.69 35.61 0.65
C GLU A 318 25.39 37.12 0.55
N PRO A 319 26.41 38.00 0.65
CA PRO A 319 26.19 39.42 0.52
C PRO A 319 25.81 39.76 -0.93
N GLU A 320 24.59 40.26 -1.13
CA GLU A 320 24.17 40.83 -2.41
C GLU A 320 25.10 42.00 -2.82
N PRO A 321 25.47 42.11 -4.11
CA PRO A 321 26.32 43.20 -4.57
C PRO A 321 25.60 44.54 -4.40
N ALA A 322 26.21 45.44 -3.63
CA ALA A 322 25.73 46.80 -3.41
C ALA A 322 25.48 47.54 -4.74
N MET A 323 24.21 47.77 -5.08
CA MET A 323 23.82 48.75 -6.09
C MET A 323 24.02 50.15 -5.51
N ILE A 324 24.95 50.90 -6.08
CA ILE A 324 25.18 52.32 -5.79
C ILE A 324 23.92 53.10 -6.25
N PRO A 325 23.24 53.85 -5.37
CA PRO A 325 22.09 54.65 -5.79
C PRO A 325 22.60 55.88 -6.56
N VAL A 326 22.27 55.97 -7.85
CA VAL A 326 22.37 57.22 -8.60
C VAL A 326 21.25 58.13 -8.10
N ALA A 327 21.63 59.20 -7.39
CA ALA A 327 20.72 60.24 -6.94
C ALA A 327 20.01 60.88 -8.14
N VAL A 328 18.68 60.85 -8.12
CA VAL A 328 17.84 61.65 -9.00
C VAL A 328 17.57 62.96 -8.27
N GLU A 329 18.24 64.03 -8.69
CA GLU A 329 17.92 65.41 -8.27
C GLU A 329 16.68 65.91 -9.05
N PRO A 330 15.79 66.70 -8.43
CA PRO A 330 14.52 67.14 -9.01
C PRO A 330 14.67 68.40 -9.89
N GLU A 331 13.74 68.55 -10.84
CA GLU A 331 13.65 69.66 -11.79
C GLU A 331 13.51 71.06 -11.17
N GLU A 332 14.32 72.01 -11.67
CA GLU A 332 13.93 73.40 -11.92
C GLU A 332 14.59 73.88 -13.23
N GLY A 333 13.80 74.33 -14.22
CA GLY A 333 14.31 74.99 -15.43
C GLY A 333 14.52 76.51 -15.25
N PRO A 334 14.57 77.32 -16.33
CA PRO A 334 15.34 77.19 -17.58
C PRO A 334 16.26 78.43 -17.77
N ARG A 335 17.38 78.33 -18.53
CA ARG A 335 17.90 79.41 -19.42
C ARG A 335 19.25 79.09 -20.09
N ALA A 336 19.21 79.18 -21.42
CA ALA A 336 20.15 79.81 -22.34
C ALA A 336 21.68 79.69 -22.14
N GLY A 337 22.34 79.14 -23.17
CA GLY A 337 23.52 79.80 -23.75
C GLY A 337 24.78 78.96 -23.94
N ARG A 338 25.09 78.72 -25.22
CA ARG A 338 26.41 78.69 -25.86
C ARG A 338 27.31 77.45 -25.82
N GLU A 339 27.48 76.93 -27.05
CA GLU A 339 28.73 76.75 -27.80
C GLU A 339 29.66 75.54 -27.47
N GLU A 340 29.92 74.75 -28.53
CA GLU A 340 30.92 73.68 -28.74
C GLU A 340 32.40 74.17 -28.51
N PRO A 341 33.51 73.48 -28.90
CA PRO A 341 33.73 72.11 -29.40
C PRO A 341 34.99 71.35 -28.87
N LEU A 342 35.06 70.05 -29.20
CA LEU A 342 36.21 69.24 -29.70
C LEU A 342 37.62 69.35 -29.06
N VAL A 343 38.18 68.21 -28.59
CA VAL A 343 39.57 67.80 -28.91
C VAL A 343 39.71 66.26 -28.99
N ARG A 344 40.19 65.77 -30.14
CA ARG A 344 40.79 64.44 -30.37
C ARG A 344 42.32 64.55 -30.25
N ARG A 345 43.03 63.55 -29.67
CA ARG A 345 44.27 62.90 -30.21
C ARG A 345 44.93 61.86 -29.25
N PRO A 346 45.87 60.99 -29.70
CA PRO A 346 45.75 59.52 -29.58
C PRO A 346 47.03 58.83 -29.00
N PRO A 347 47.54 57.66 -29.47
CA PRO A 347 47.83 56.50 -28.60
C PRO A 347 49.33 56.14 -28.45
N GLY A 348 49.62 55.27 -27.47
CA GLY A 348 50.91 54.58 -27.23
C GLY A 348 50.96 54.20 -25.75
N SER A 349 51.38 53.04 -25.27
CA SER A 349 52.28 51.99 -25.76
C SER A 349 52.14 50.75 -24.83
N ARG A 350 52.25 49.54 -25.40
CA ARG A 350 52.31 48.20 -24.75
C ARG A 350 53.68 47.96 -24.04
N PRO A 351 53.99 46.82 -23.36
CA PRO A 351 53.21 45.62 -22.93
C PRO A 351 53.56 44.97 -21.54
N ARG A 352 52.83 43.87 -21.18
CA ARG A 352 53.16 42.68 -20.31
C ARG A 352 53.41 42.95 -18.82
N GLY A 353 52.89 42.21 -17.83
CA GLY A 353 52.34 40.84 -17.71
C GLY A 353 52.99 40.17 -16.47
N GLN A 354 52.27 39.30 -15.75
CA GLN A 354 52.76 38.30 -14.74
C GLN A 354 52.44 38.58 -13.25
N GLU A 355 51.24 38.19 -12.76
CA GLU A 355 50.91 38.14 -11.31
C GLU A 355 49.92 36.99 -10.91
N ASP A 356 49.87 35.87 -11.64
CA ASP A 356 48.89 34.78 -11.33
C ASP A 356 49.50 33.47 -10.80
N GLU A 357 50.80 33.42 -10.47
CA GLU A 357 51.46 32.17 -10.04
C GLU A 357 51.73 32.09 -8.52
N ASP A 358 51.67 33.20 -7.77
CA ASP A 358 52.04 33.21 -6.34
C ASP A 358 50.90 32.82 -5.38
N VAL A 359 49.64 32.86 -5.83
CA VAL A 359 48.47 32.53 -4.98
C VAL A 359 48.15 31.03 -4.93
N LEU A 360 48.63 30.22 -5.88
CA LEU A 360 48.39 28.78 -5.88
C LEU A 360 49.34 28.00 -4.96
N GLN A 361 50.48 28.58 -4.57
CA GLN A 361 51.49 27.88 -3.79
C GLN A 361 51.17 27.88 -2.28
N ASP A 362 50.46 28.90 -1.79
CA ASP A 362 50.03 29.03 -0.38
C ASP A 362 48.84 28.12 -0.03
N LEU A 363 48.01 27.74 -1.02
CA LEU A 363 46.86 26.86 -0.83
C LEU A 363 47.25 25.39 -0.61
N ASP A 364 48.32 24.93 -1.27
CA ASP A 364 48.76 23.54 -1.18
C ASP A 364 49.49 23.25 0.15
N GLU A 365 50.16 24.26 0.75
CA GLU A 365 50.80 24.15 2.07
C GLU A 365 49.78 24.11 3.23
N MET A 366 48.58 24.67 3.01
CA MET A 366 47.48 24.68 3.99
C MET A 366 46.65 23.38 3.99
N ILE A 367 46.60 22.67 2.85
CA ILE A 367 45.78 21.45 2.68
C ILE A 367 46.56 20.18 3.03
N PHE A 368 47.86 20.07 2.73
CA PHE A 368 48.57 18.78 2.75
C PHE A 368 49.61 18.55 3.85
N GLY A 369 49.73 19.44 4.85
CA GLY A 369 50.51 19.17 6.07
C GLY A 369 51.94 18.69 5.82
N LYS A 370 52.90 19.61 5.78
CA LYS A 370 54.33 19.42 5.51
C LYS A 370 54.92 18.07 5.96
N LYS A 371 55.22 17.19 5.00
CA LYS A 371 55.88 15.89 5.23
C LYS A 371 57.34 15.90 4.71
N GLY A 372 58.28 16.09 5.63
CA GLY A 372 59.55 15.33 5.70
C GLY A 372 60.89 15.99 5.30
N GLY A 373 61.86 15.99 6.24
CA GLY A 373 63.22 15.49 5.92
C GLY A 373 64.52 16.21 6.39
N GLY A 374 64.89 16.12 7.69
CA GLY A 374 66.26 15.96 8.29
C GLY A 374 67.41 16.98 8.03
N PRO A 375 68.65 16.82 8.59
CA PRO A 375 69.13 16.00 9.72
C PRO A 375 70.01 16.79 10.76
N SER A 376 70.29 16.24 11.96
CA SER A 376 71.61 16.30 12.66
C SER A 376 71.57 15.76 14.10
N ALA A 377 72.73 15.29 14.53
CA ALA A 377 73.00 14.24 15.51
C ALA A 377 73.35 14.70 16.95
N ALA A 378 73.46 13.67 17.83
CA ALA A 378 74.22 13.51 19.09
C ALA A 378 73.29 13.21 20.29
N ASP A 379 73.21 11.95 20.77
CA ASP A 379 74.13 11.25 21.71
C ASP A 379 73.37 11.11 23.06
N GLY A 380 73.19 9.96 23.74
CA GLY A 380 73.55 8.57 23.53
C GLY A 380 72.84 7.66 24.54
N GLN A 381 73.22 6.38 24.52
CA GLN A 381 73.14 5.39 25.61
C GLN A 381 71.83 4.57 25.84
N GLU A 382 71.88 3.32 25.38
CA GLU A 382 71.08 2.14 25.80
C GLU A 382 71.77 1.43 27.00
N PRO A 383 71.25 0.31 27.60
CA PRO A 383 69.92 -0.32 27.48
C PRO A 383 69.30 -0.76 28.83
N GLY A 384 68.02 -1.18 28.85
CA GLY A 384 67.42 -1.81 30.04
C GLY A 384 66.09 -2.53 29.78
N LYS A 385 66.14 -3.87 29.74
CA LYS A 385 65.01 -4.82 29.79
C LYS A 385 64.16 -4.69 31.08
N LYS A 386 62.86 -5.00 30.96
CA LYS A 386 61.96 -5.83 31.83
C LYS A 386 60.50 -5.45 31.52
N ASP A 387 59.66 -6.34 30.99
CA ASP A 387 58.88 -7.36 31.70
C ASP A 387 58.13 -6.84 32.95
N ASP A 388 56.80 -6.85 32.86
CA ASP A 388 55.77 -7.11 33.91
C ASP A 388 54.50 -6.28 33.58
N LEU A 389 53.44 -6.90 33.07
CA LEU A 389 52.41 -7.62 33.82
C LEU A 389 51.64 -6.70 34.78
N ILE A 390 50.35 -6.44 34.47
CA ILE A 390 49.22 -6.53 35.41
C ILE A 390 47.93 -6.65 34.58
N LYS A 391 47.28 -7.81 34.74
CA LYS A 391 45.82 -7.98 34.67
C LYS A 391 45.24 -7.52 36.00
N PHE A 392 44.14 -6.77 35.99
CA PHE A 392 42.80 -7.32 36.21
C PHE A 392 41.77 -6.32 35.69
#